data_AF-A0A9D7PMX5-F1
#
_entry.id   AF-A0A9D7PMX5-F1
#
_cell.length_a   1.000
_cell.length_b   1.000
_cell.length_c   1.000
_cell.angle_alpha   90.00
_cell.angle_beta   90.00
_cell.angle_gamma   90.00
#
_symmetry.space_group_name_H-M   'P 1'
#
loop_
_entity.id
_entity.type
_entity.pdbx_description
1 polymer ?
#
loop_
_entity_poly.entity_id
_entity_poly.type
_entity_poly.pdbx_seq_one_letter_code
_entity_poly.pdbx_strand_id
1 'polypeptide(L)'
;MGSQYFKYILGGLSIVLVYAACRSVECPPNKTELLNKFNQFVNATMQTKQFYSIKEWESKDQVFSGYLQNCYPKYDSLYYLDERQKFWTDALRYYFKRYDNRVTVELLNNKNPNSQIMQNQIKSTWANPDQAFTQIFQEMTGLKFDDAMQAVRDSTLKSEK
;
A
#
# COMPACT_ATOMS: atom_id res chain seq x y z
N MET A 1 -54.53 -9.83 45.34
CA MET A 1 -53.34 -10.50 44.77
C MET A 1 -53.77 -11.05 43.41
N GLY A 2 -53.55 -10.41 42.27
CA GLY A 2 -52.42 -9.62 41.82
C GLY A 2 -51.57 -10.48 40.89
N SER A 3 -51.84 -10.46 39.59
CA SER A 3 -50.82 -10.29 38.55
C SER A 3 -51.48 -10.30 37.17
N GLN A 4 -51.33 -9.18 36.45
CA GLN A 4 -51.79 -8.97 35.09
C GLN A 4 -50.81 -9.59 34.10
N TYR A 5 -51.36 -10.15 33.03
CA TYR A 5 -50.65 -10.84 31.97
C TYR A 5 -49.80 -9.88 31.11
N PHE A 6 -48.52 -10.22 31.02
CA PHE A 6 -47.62 -10.13 29.86
C PHE A 6 -47.82 -8.96 28.87
N LYS A 7 -47.07 -7.88 29.11
CA LYS A 7 -46.77 -6.84 28.11
C LYS A 7 -45.76 -7.39 27.10
N TYR A 8 -46.21 -7.67 25.87
CA TYR A 8 -45.32 -7.85 24.72
C TYR A 8 -44.72 -6.49 24.34
N ILE A 9 -43.43 -6.30 24.64
CA ILE A 9 -42.63 -5.20 24.08
C ILE A 9 -42.28 -5.58 22.64
N LEU A 10 -43.21 -5.31 21.72
CA LEU A 10 -42.91 -5.17 20.29
C LEU A 10 -42.43 -3.73 20.06
N GLY A 11 -41.11 -3.54 20.04
CA GLY A 11 -40.47 -2.29 19.64
C GLY A 11 -39.27 -2.64 18.77
N GLY A 12 -39.49 -2.65 17.45
CA GLY A 12 -38.56 -3.16 16.45
C GLY A 12 -37.16 -2.59 16.54
N LEU A 13 -36.19 -3.48 16.69
CA LEU A 13 -34.77 -3.21 16.51
C LEU A 13 -34.52 -3.01 15.00
N SER A 14 -34.71 -1.79 14.50
CA SER A 14 -34.28 -1.40 13.17
C SER A 14 -32.74 -1.41 13.11
N ILE A 15 -32.17 -2.57 12.79
CA ILE A 15 -30.76 -2.70 12.43
C ILE A 15 -30.59 -1.99 11.08
N VAL A 16 -30.22 -0.71 11.12
CA VAL A 16 -29.73 0.02 9.96
C VAL A 16 -28.38 -0.59 9.60
N LEU A 17 -28.38 -1.54 8.68
CA LEU A 17 -27.18 -2.05 8.02
C LEU A 17 -26.61 -0.90 7.19
N VAL A 18 -25.75 -0.09 7.80
CA VAL A 18 -24.87 0.82 7.09
C VAL A 18 -23.86 -0.05 6.36
N TYR A 19 -24.23 -0.53 5.17
CA TYR A 19 -23.27 -1.03 4.20
C TYR A 19 -22.38 0.16 3.82
N ALA A 20 -21.30 0.35 4.58
CA ALA A 20 -20.17 1.11 4.10
C ALA A 20 -19.81 0.48 2.76
N ALA A 21 -20.13 1.18 1.68
CA ALA A 21 -19.73 0.78 0.34
C ALA A 21 -18.21 0.79 0.31
N CYS A 22 -17.60 -0.36 0.64
CA CYS A 22 -16.22 -0.65 0.31
C CYS A 22 -16.12 -0.48 -1.20
N ARG A 23 -15.62 0.67 -1.67
CA ARG A 23 -15.22 0.84 -3.06
C ARG A 23 -14.07 -0.14 -3.29
N SER A 24 -14.40 -1.36 -3.69
CA SER A 24 -13.43 -2.32 -4.16
C SER A 24 -12.89 -1.79 -5.49
N VAL A 25 -11.56 -1.79 -5.62
CA VAL A 25 -10.94 -1.52 -6.92
C VAL A 25 -11.37 -2.66 -7.84
N GLU A 26 -12.07 -2.31 -8.92
CA GLU A 26 -12.41 -3.27 -9.95
C GLU A 26 -11.12 -3.74 -10.63
N CYS A 27 -10.85 -5.04 -10.57
CA CYS A 27 -9.62 -5.57 -11.13
C CYS A 27 -9.70 -5.60 -12.65
N PRO A 28 -8.64 -5.13 -13.35
CA PRO A 28 -8.57 -5.25 -14.80
C PRO A 28 -8.70 -6.71 -15.25
N PRO A 29 -9.30 -6.97 -16.43
CA PRO A 29 -9.67 -8.32 -16.88
C PRO A 29 -8.49 -9.25 -17.17
N ASN A 30 -7.30 -8.71 -17.41
CA ASN A 30 -6.10 -9.51 -17.72
C ASN A 30 -4.81 -8.87 -17.14
N LYS A 31 -3.74 -9.67 -17.10
CA LYS A 31 -2.44 -9.28 -16.51
C LYS A 31 -1.81 -8.05 -17.19
N THR A 32 -1.93 -7.93 -18.51
CA THR A 32 -1.36 -6.82 -19.28
C THR A 32 -2.06 -5.51 -18.95
N GLU A 33 -3.40 -5.54 -18.87
CA GLU A 33 -4.18 -4.37 -18.50
C GLU A 33 -3.95 -3.98 -17.04
N LEU A 34 -3.75 -4.95 -16.14
CA LEU A 34 -3.36 -4.70 -14.77
C LEU A 34 -2.01 -3.95 -14.69
N LEU A 35 -0.97 -4.46 -15.34
CA LEU A 35 0.34 -3.78 -15.38
C LEU A 35 0.22 -2.36 -15.91
N ASN A 36 -0.52 -2.17 -17.00
CA ASN A 36 -0.68 -0.86 -17.63
C ASN A 36 -1.44 0.12 -16.72
N LYS A 37 -2.59 -0.29 -16.16
CA LYS A 37 -3.39 0.57 -15.28
C LYS A 37 -2.69 0.89 -13.98
N PHE A 38 -1.97 -0.07 -13.39
CA PHE A 38 -1.17 0.17 -12.20
C PHE A 38 -0.03 1.15 -12.48
N ASN A 39 0.71 0.95 -13.57
CA ASN A 39 1.79 1.86 -13.98
C ASN A 39 1.26 3.30 -14.24
N GLN A 40 0.11 3.44 -14.91
CA GLN A 40 -0.54 4.73 -15.12
C GLN A 40 -0.94 5.39 -13.79
N PHE A 41 -1.52 4.62 -12.86
CA PHE A 41 -1.87 5.11 -11.52
C PHE A 41 -0.64 5.63 -10.75
N VAL A 42 0.46 4.88 -10.76
CA VAL A 42 1.71 5.29 -10.10
C VAL A 42 2.28 6.53 -10.79
N ASN A 43 2.41 6.53 -12.12
CA ASN A 43 2.96 7.66 -12.86
C ASN A 43 2.14 8.95 -12.66
N ALA A 44 0.81 8.87 -12.67
CA ALA A 44 -0.07 10.01 -12.36
C ALA A 44 0.17 10.53 -10.93
N THR A 45 0.44 9.62 -9.98
CA THR A 45 0.78 9.98 -8.60
C THR A 45 2.17 10.64 -8.48
N MET A 46 3.12 10.24 -9.34
CA MET A 46 4.46 10.83 -9.37
C MET A 46 4.49 12.23 -10.00
N GLN A 47 3.72 12.47 -11.07
CA GLN A 47 3.80 13.67 -11.91
C GLN A 47 3.20 14.94 -11.29
N THR A 48 2.38 14.82 -10.26
CA THR A 48 1.83 15.99 -9.56
C THR A 48 2.93 16.73 -8.80
N LYS A 49 3.17 17.98 -9.23
CA LYS A 49 4.13 18.92 -8.64
C LYS A 49 3.74 19.40 -7.23
N GLN A 50 2.48 19.22 -6.82
CA GLN A 50 1.96 19.62 -5.51
C GLN A 50 1.89 18.44 -4.55
N PHE A 51 1.96 18.74 -3.25
CA PHE A 51 1.71 17.77 -2.18
C PHE A 51 0.22 17.43 -2.15
N TYR A 52 -0.10 16.13 -2.09
CA TYR A 52 -1.46 15.67 -1.85
C TYR A 52 -1.86 15.96 -0.40
N SER A 53 -3.11 16.36 -0.21
CA SER A 53 -3.76 16.39 1.11
C SER A 53 -3.86 14.98 1.71
N ILE A 54 -4.09 14.90 3.02
CA ILE A 54 -4.28 13.62 3.73
C ILE A 54 -5.41 12.80 3.09
N LYS A 55 -6.54 13.44 2.76
CA LYS A 55 -7.70 12.78 2.16
C LYS A 55 -7.41 12.24 0.75
N GLU A 56 -6.63 12.97 -0.05
CA GLU A 56 -6.21 12.49 -1.36
C GLU A 56 -5.27 11.27 -1.23
N TRP A 57 -4.38 11.30 -0.23
CA TRP A 57 -3.53 10.16 0.08
C TRP A 57 -4.34 8.94 0.50
N GLU A 58 -5.32 9.09 1.39
CA GLU A 58 -6.20 7.99 1.80
C GLU A 58 -6.91 7.36 0.60
N SER A 59 -7.44 8.19 -0.31
CA SER A 59 -8.10 7.70 -1.52
C SER A 59 -7.13 6.92 -2.43
N LYS A 60 -5.88 7.37 -2.55
CA LYS A 60 -4.86 6.67 -3.34
C LYS A 60 -4.37 5.41 -2.65
N ASP A 61 -4.20 5.43 -1.33
CA ASP A 61 -3.79 4.29 -0.53
C ASP A 61 -4.84 3.18 -0.62
N GLN A 62 -6.13 3.52 -0.70
CA GLN A 62 -7.20 2.56 -0.99
C GLN A 62 -7.07 1.94 -2.38
N VAL A 63 -6.82 2.75 -3.42
CA VAL A 63 -6.64 2.25 -4.79
C VAL A 63 -5.39 1.36 -4.89
N PHE A 64 -4.28 1.80 -4.33
CA PHE A 64 -3.02 1.07 -4.25
C PHE A 64 -3.20 -0.28 -3.54
N SER A 65 -3.85 -0.27 -2.36
CA SER A 65 -4.17 -1.49 -1.62
C SER A 65 -5.00 -2.46 -2.45
N GLY A 66 -5.98 -1.94 -3.22
CA GLY A 66 -6.79 -2.77 -4.11
C GLY A 66 -5.96 -3.48 -5.18
N TYR A 67 -5.00 -2.79 -5.79
CA TYR A 67 -4.09 -3.43 -6.76
C TYR A 67 -3.25 -4.54 -6.13
N LEU A 68 -2.63 -4.28 -4.97
CA LEU A 68 -1.73 -5.23 -4.31
C LEU A 68 -2.46 -6.43 -3.72
N GLN A 69 -3.55 -6.18 -2.98
CA GLN A 69 -4.22 -7.19 -2.18
C GLN A 69 -5.23 -8.00 -3.00
N ASN A 70 -5.89 -7.37 -3.98
CA ASN A 70 -7.03 -8.00 -4.67
C ASN A 70 -6.72 -8.37 -6.13
N CYS A 71 -5.92 -7.57 -6.84
CA CYS A 71 -5.77 -7.73 -8.29
C CYS A 71 -4.50 -8.46 -8.69
N TYR A 72 -3.35 -8.09 -8.13
CA TYR A 72 -2.08 -8.76 -8.43
C TYR A 72 -2.09 -10.28 -8.14
N PRO A 73 -2.60 -10.77 -7.00
CA PRO A 73 -2.56 -12.20 -6.68
C PRO A 73 -3.28 -13.09 -7.70
N LYS A 74 -4.27 -12.57 -8.41
CA LYS A 74 -5.02 -13.30 -9.45
C LYS A 74 -4.15 -13.66 -10.66
N TYR A 75 -3.09 -12.90 -10.90
CA TYR A 75 -2.24 -13.02 -12.08
C TYR A 75 -0.77 -13.33 -11.74
N ASP A 76 -0.41 -13.42 -10.45
CA ASP A 76 0.98 -13.57 -10.00
C ASP A 76 1.69 -14.75 -10.68
N SER A 77 1.06 -15.92 -10.71
CA SER A 77 1.60 -17.13 -11.36
C SER A 77 1.73 -17.03 -12.88
N LEU A 78 1.09 -16.04 -13.51
CA LEU A 78 1.09 -15.82 -14.96
C LEU A 78 2.13 -14.78 -15.40
N TYR A 79 2.74 -14.06 -14.46
CA TYR A 79 3.76 -13.05 -14.77
C TYR A 79 5.13 -13.68 -15.00
N TYR A 80 5.79 -13.23 -16.06
CA TYR A 80 7.23 -13.39 -16.25
C TYR A 80 8.00 -12.58 -15.21
N LEU A 81 9.28 -12.92 -15.01
CA LEU A 81 10.11 -12.29 -13.99
C LEU A 81 10.22 -10.78 -14.17
N ASP A 82 10.41 -10.31 -15.40
CA ASP A 82 10.49 -8.89 -15.75
C ASP A 82 9.16 -8.15 -15.49
N GLU A 83 8.03 -8.80 -15.75
CA GLU A 83 6.71 -8.26 -15.44
C GLU A 83 6.50 -8.11 -13.93
N ARG A 84 6.92 -9.10 -13.12
CA ARG A 84 6.90 -9.01 -11.65
C ARG A 84 7.80 -7.89 -11.14
N GLN A 85 9.03 -7.84 -11.63
CA GLN A 85 10.00 -6.79 -11.28
C GLN A 85 9.44 -5.41 -11.62
N LYS A 86 8.81 -5.25 -12.79
CA LYS A 86 8.16 -4.00 -13.18
C LYS A 86 7.04 -3.60 -12.22
N PHE A 87 6.12 -4.52 -11.90
CA PHE A 87 5.02 -4.23 -10.99
C PHE A 87 5.53 -3.82 -9.60
N TRP A 88 6.46 -4.60 -9.03
CA TRP A 88 6.96 -4.34 -7.68
C TRP A 88 7.90 -3.13 -7.61
N THR A 89 8.58 -2.79 -8.70
CA THR A 89 9.29 -1.51 -8.83
C THR A 89 8.30 -0.35 -8.80
N ASP A 90 7.21 -0.41 -9.57
CA ASP A 90 6.17 0.63 -9.53
C ASP A 90 5.51 0.74 -8.15
N ALA A 91 5.34 -0.37 -7.43
CA ALA A 91 4.85 -0.37 -6.05
C ALA A 91 5.80 0.35 -5.09
N LEU A 92 7.11 0.09 -5.21
CA LEU A 92 8.13 0.80 -4.45
C LEU A 92 8.15 2.30 -4.77
N ARG A 93 8.02 2.67 -6.06
CA ARG A 93 7.94 4.08 -6.48
C ARG A 93 6.79 4.83 -5.81
N TYR A 94 5.62 4.19 -5.69
CA TYR A 94 4.49 4.74 -4.95
C TYR A 94 4.85 4.98 -3.47
N TYR A 95 5.46 3.99 -2.81
CA TYR A 95 5.89 4.09 -1.41
C TYR A 95 6.88 5.23 -1.18
N PHE A 96 7.87 5.39 -2.06
CA PHE A 96 8.81 6.50 -2.03
C PHE A 96 8.09 7.85 -2.11
N LYS A 97 7.13 8.00 -3.02
CA LYS A 97 6.37 9.25 -3.15
C LYS A 97 5.46 9.51 -1.94
N ARG A 98 4.87 8.46 -1.35
CA ARG A 98 3.92 8.56 -0.23
C ARG A 98 4.60 8.89 1.09
N TYR A 99 5.79 8.32 1.33
CA TYR A 99 6.44 8.34 2.63
C TYR A 99 7.78 9.07 2.64
N ASP A 100 8.31 9.43 1.47
CA ASP A 100 9.57 10.14 1.32
C ASP A 100 10.70 9.41 2.09
N ASN A 101 11.47 10.12 2.91
CA ASN A 101 12.51 9.58 3.77
C ASN A 101 12.02 8.54 4.81
N ARG A 102 10.72 8.45 5.09
CA ARG A 102 10.14 7.44 6.01
C ARG A 102 9.79 6.12 5.34
N VAL A 103 10.06 5.98 4.04
CA VAL A 103 9.78 4.76 3.27
C VAL A 103 10.33 3.49 3.93
N THR A 104 11.55 3.52 4.49
CA THR A 104 12.13 2.35 5.16
C THR A 104 11.34 1.97 6.40
N VAL A 105 10.94 2.95 7.21
CA VAL A 105 10.13 2.74 8.42
C VAL A 105 8.78 2.12 8.06
N GLU A 106 8.14 2.65 7.02
CA GLU A 106 6.82 2.17 6.60
C GLU A 106 6.88 0.82 5.89
N LEU A 107 7.92 0.56 5.08
CA LEU A 107 8.10 -0.72 4.41
C LEU A 107 8.40 -1.84 5.41
N LEU A 108 9.16 -1.55 6.47
CA LEU A 108 9.46 -2.51 7.55
C LEU A 108 8.39 -2.56 8.64
N ASN A 109 7.33 -1.75 8.52
CA ASN A 109 6.22 -1.75 9.46
C ASN A 109 5.33 -3.00 9.26
N ASN A 110 5.57 -4.03 10.07
CA ASN A 110 4.80 -5.27 10.03
C ASN A 110 3.33 -5.13 10.46
N LYS A 111 2.84 -3.94 10.84
CA LYS A 111 1.41 -3.72 11.12
C LYS A 111 0.62 -3.34 9.86
N ASN A 112 1.28 -2.91 8.79
CA ASN A 112 0.64 -2.54 7.55
C ASN A 112 0.62 -3.76 6.58
N PRO A 113 -0.56 -4.23 6.13
CA PRO A 113 -0.66 -5.39 5.26
C PRO A 113 0.01 -5.18 3.91
N ASN A 114 0.00 -3.96 3.36
CA ASN A 114 0.69 -3.66 2.11
C ASN A 114 2.21 -3.77 2.29
N SER A 115 2.74 -3.31 3.43
CA SER A 115 4.17 -3.40 3.73
C SER A 115 4.61 -4.86 3.82
N GLN A 116 3.83 -5.73 4.46
CA GLN A 116 4.11 -7.17 4.50
C GLN A 116 4.11 -7.80 3.10
N ILE A 117 3.09 -7.48 2.28
CA ILE A 117 3.01 -7.97 0.90
C ILE A 117 4.23 -7.54 0.09
N MET A 118 4.59 -6.26 0.18
CA MET A 118 5.76 -5.72 -0.52
C MET A 118 7.06 -6.38 -0.06
N GLN A 119 7.28 -6.52 1.25
CA GLN A 119 8.46 -7.22 1.78
C GLN A 119 8.57 -8.66 1.24
N ASN A 120 7.45 -9.40 1.25
CA ASN A 120 7.43 -10.78 0.75
C ASN A 120 7.72 -10.84 -0.75
N GLN A 121 7.15 -9.91 -1.51
CA GLN A 121 7.26 -9.90 -2.96
C GLN A 121 8.61 -9.39 -3.44
N ILE A 122 9.24 -8.48 -2.71
CA ILE A 122 10.63 -8.08 -2.96
C ILE A 122 11.57 -9.27 -2.77
N LYS A 123 11.40 -10.03 -1.68
CA LYS A 123 12.20 -11.23 -1.41
C LYS A 123 12.00 -12.34 -2.44
N SER A 124 10.80 -12.47 -3.00
CA SER A 124 10.50 -13.52 -4.00
C SER A 124 10.84 -13.12 -5.44
N THR A 125 10.86 -11.82 -5.76
CA THR A 125 11.01 -11.32 -7.13
C THR A 125 12.47 -11.10 -7.51
N TRP A 126 13.35 -10.76 -6.56
CA TRP A 126 14.77 -10.51 -6.82
C TRP A 126 15.66 -11.53 -6.12
N ALA A 127 16.67 -12.05 -6.84
CA ALA A 127 17.67 -12.95 -6.26
C ALA A 127 18.52 -12.27 -5.18
N ASN A 128 18.74 -10.95 -5.32
CA ASN A 128 19.39 -10.12 -4.32
C ASN A 128 18.47 -8.93 -3.96
N PRO A 129 17.51 -9.12 -3.04
CA PRO A 129 16.48 -8.12 -2.74
C PRO A 129 17.04 -6.83 -2.14
N ASP A 130 18.11 -6.91 -1.34
CA ASP A 130 18.74 -5.74 -0.73
C ASP A 130 19.43 -4.87 -1.80
N GLN A 131 20.13 -5.49 -2.74
CA GLN A 131 20.73 -4.79 -3.86
C GLN A 131 19.67 -4.16 -4.78
N ALA A 132 18.59 -4.89 -5.07
CA ALA A 132 17.51 -4.34 -5.89
C ALA A 132 16.84 -3.14 -5.22
N PHE A 133 16.56 -3.23 -3.91
CA PHE A 133 15.97 -2.15 -3.15
C PHE A 133 16.88 -0.91 -3.12
N THR A 134 18.17 -1.09 -2.86
CA THR A 134 19.13 0.02 -2.82
C THR A 134 19.31 0.70 -4.18
N GLN A 135 19.30 -0.06 -5.28
CA GLN A 135 19.32 0.50 -6.64
C GLN A 135 18.06 1.33 -6.93
N ILE A 136 16.87 0.77 -6.67
CA ILE A 136 15.59 1.49 -6.87
C ILE A 136 15.52 2.74 -5.98
N PHE A 137 15.98 2.64 -4.73
CA PHE A 137 16.08 3.77 -3.81
C PHE A 137 16.95 4.89 -4.40
N GLN A 138 18.14 4.54 -4.90
CA GLN A 138 19.07 5.50 -5.47
C GLN A 138 18.53 6.13 -6.75
N GLU A 139 17.90 5.35 -7.63
CA GLU A 139 17.25 5.85 -8.85
C GLU A 139 16.13 6.85 -8.54
N MET A 140 15.35 6.59 -7.48
CA MET A 140 14.19 7.40 -7.13
C MET A 140 14.53 8.67 -6.34
N THR A 141 15.55 8.60 -5.48
CA THR A 141 15.88 9.68 -4.55
C THR A 141 17.13 10.44 -4.95
N GLY A 142 18.00 9.85 -5.78
CA GLY A 142 19.36 10.34 -6.03
C GLY A 142 20.32 10.15 -4.85
N LEU A 143 19.87 9.54 -3.75
CA LEU A 143 20.64 9.34 -2.52
C LEU A 143 21.13 7.89 -2.42
N LYS A 144 22.28 7.68 -1.79
CA LYS A 144 22.68 6.33 -1.38
C LYS A 144 21.85 5.91 -0.17
N PHE A 145 21.41 4.66 -0.14
CA PHE A 145 20.59 4.15 0.94
C PHE A 145 21.29 4.22 2.30
N ASP A 146 22.57 3.84 2.37
CA ASP A 146 23.37 3.86 3.60
C ASP A 146 23.48 5.26 4.20
N ASP A 147 23.67 6.28 3.34
CA ASP A 147 23.73 7.68 3.75
C ASP A 147 22.40 8.15 4.35
N ALA A 148 21.28 7.76 3.73
CA ALA A 148 19.94 8.08 4.22
C ALA A 148 19.64 7.40 5.56
N MET A 149 20.03 6.14 5.72
CA MET A 149 19.85 5.39 6.98
C MET A 149 20.70 5.97 8.12
N GLN A 150 21.93 6.38 7.83
CA GLN A 150 22.80 7.01 8.82
C GLN A 150 22.22 8.36 9.27
N ALA A 151 21.69 9.17 8.35
CA ALA A 151 21.04 10.44 8.69
C ALA A 151 19.81 10.24 9.60
N VAL A 152 18.99 9.21 9.34
CA VAL A 152 17.86 8.86 10.22
C VAL A 152 18.37 8.48 11.60
N ARG A 153 19.36 7.57 11.69
CA ARG A 153 19.95 7.14 12.97
C ARG A 153 20.49 8.32 13.78
N ASP A 154 21.24 9.21 13.15
CA ASP A 154 21.82 10.39 13.80
C ASP A 154 20.76 11.39 14.29
N SER A 155 19.63 11.49 13.58
CA SER A 155 18.50 12.34 13.99
C SER A 155 17.77 11.77 15.21
N THR A 156 17.58 10.45 15.29
CA THR A 156 16.93 9.78 16.43
C THR A 156 17.77 9.91 17.70
N LEU A 157 19.09 9.71 17.60
CA LEU A 157 20.02 9.84 18.74
C LEU A 157 20.09 11.28 19.30
N LYS A 158 19.81 12.30 18.47
CA LYS A 158 19.75 13.70 18.91
C LYS A 158 18.43 14.05 19.59
N SER A 159 17.32 13.37 19.29
CA SER A 159 16.02 13.63 19.92
C SER A 159 15.88 13.05 21.34
N GLU A 160 16.81 12.19 21.76
CA GLU A 160 16.83 11.54 23.08
C GLU A 160 17.75 12.23 24.10
N LYS A 161 18.39 13.36 23.74
CA LYS A 161 19.21 14.19 24.62
C LYS A 161 18.54 15.53 24.88
#